data_AF-A0A8T6MEU0-F1
#
_entry.id   AF-A0A8T6MEU0-F1
#
_cell.length_a   1.000
_cell.length_b   1.000
_cell.length_c   1.000
_cell.angle_alpha   90.00
_cell.angle_beta   90.00
_cell.angle_gamma   90.00
#
_symmetry.space_group_name_H-M   'P 1'
#
loop_
_entity.id
_entity.type
_entity.pdbx_description
1 polymer ?
#
loop_
_entity_poly.entity_id
_entity_poly.type
_entity_poly.pdbx_seq_one_letter_code
_entity_poly.pdbx_strand_id
1 'polypeptide(L)'
;MIAFIGKYRNHFSIIYSTPLKNLPDKYDKYIEFIGFIFQPIINVLWNSWYTNLNRLSFIKCSYQDTWAGYNTMAQLILPIIKKSLKEKHGIPFVEDEDVPENIRSSNSKEEKKSNYEIDEFYDKRWDYVTNEIIFALENTIDESWEEQFYHGNLDVEFVPCEDEKYLEMVETEKNTFWFDKKGYLEYNNRIVNGRMLLGKYWGNFWV
;
A
#
# COMPACT_ATOMS: atom_id res chain seq x y z
N MET A 1 -8.51 4.34 23.16
CA MET A 1 -9.06 3.00 22.82
C MET A 1 -7.93 1.96 22.90
N ILE A 2 -8.21 0.72 23.32
CA ILE A 2 -7.23 -0.38 23.28
C ILE A 2 -7.76 -1.42 22.29
N ALA A 3 -7.00 -1.69 21.23
CA ALA A 3 -7.30 -2.74 20.26
C ALA A 3 -6.44 -3.96 20.57
N PHE A 4 -7.05 -5.09 20.94
CA PHE A 4 -6.33 -6.34 21.15
C PHE A 4 -6.09 -7.02 19.80
N ILE A 5 -4.83 -7.26 19.49
CA ILE A 5 -4.44 -8.04 18.32
C ILE A 5 -4.49 -9.51 18.75
N GLY A 6 -5.51 -10.24 18.31
CA GLY A 6 -5.67 -11.67 18.60
C GLY A 6 -4.51 -12.53 18.08
N LYS A 7 -4.55 -13.83 18.40
CA LYS A 7 -3.56 -14.79 17.88
C LYS A 7 -3.73 -14.93 16.36
N TYR A 8 -2.68 -14.63 15.59
CA TYR A 8 -2.66 -14.92 14.15
C TYR A 8 -2.62 -16.43 13.92
N ARG A 9 -3.35 -16.89 12.91
CA ARG A 9 -3.21 -18.24 12.38
C ARG A 9 -2.38 -18.14 11.10
N ASN A 10 -1.10 -18.45 11.19
CA ASN A 10 -0.26 -18.63 10.00
C ASN A 10 -0.24 -20.10 9.62
N HIS A 11 -0.39 -20.38 8.32
CA HIS A 11 -0.25 -21.73 7.79
C HIS A 11 1.15 -21.88 7.21
N PHE A 12 1.98 -22.71 7.85
CA PHE A 12 3.28 -23.09 7.30
C PHE A 12 3.10 -24.37 6.49
N SER A 13 3.09 -24.28 5.15
CA SER A 13 3.00 -25.46 4.28
C SER A 13 4.38 -25.96 3.90
N ILE A 14 4.60 -27.26 4.08
CA ILE A 14 5.85 -27.94 3.70
C ILE A 14 6.08 -27.83 2.18
N ILE A 15 5.00 -27.90 1.41
CA ILE A 15 5.01 -27.94 -0.06
C ILE A 15 5.54 -26.63 -0.65
N TYR A 16 5.29 -25.49 0.00
CA TYR A 16 5.75 -24.18 -0.46
C TYR A 16 7.13 -23.78 0.09
N SER A 17 7.78 -24.63 0.88
CA SER A 17 9.15 -24.40 1.32
C SER A 17 10.14 -24.63 0.15
N THR A 18 11.03 -23.66 -0.05
CA THR A 18 11.99 -23.59 -1.17
C THR A 18 12.82 -24.85 -1.46
N PRO A 19 13.13 -25.76 -0.51
CA PRO A 19 13.88 -26.99 -0.83
C PRO A 19 13.08 -28.01 -1.65
N LEU A 20 11.76 -28.09 -1.49
CA LEU A 20 10.93 -29.14 -2.08
C LEU A 20 10.35 -28.76 -3.45
N LYS A 21 10.20 -27.45 -3.71
CA LYS A 21 9.70 -26.90 -4.98
C LYS A 21 10.61 -27.20 -6.19
N ASN A 22 11.88 -27.55 -5.95
CA ASN A 22 12.88 -27.85 -6.98
C ASN A 22 13.02 -29.36 -7.26
N LEU A 23 12.16 -30.21 -6.68
CA LEU A 23 12.20 -31.65 -6.94
C LEU A 23 11.52 -31.98 -8.28
N PRO A 24 12.02 -32.99 -9.02
CA PRO A 24 11.38 -33.44 -10.26
C PRO A 24 9.95 -33.96 -10.03
N ASP A 25 9.03 -33.68 -10.97
CA ASP A 25 7.59 -34.01 -10.93
C ASP A 25 7.28 -35.48 -10.57
N LYS A 26 8.19 -36.41 -10.86
CA LYS A 26 8.05 -37.83 -10.47
C LYS A 26 7.91 -38.04 -8.95
N TYR A 27 8.27 -37.05 -8.13
CA TYR A 27 8.14 -37.09 -6.68
C TYR A 27 6.89 -36.40 -6.14
N ASP A 28 6.09 -35.74 -6.97
CA ASP A 28 4.94 -34.93 -6.51
C ASP A 28 3.95 -35.75 -5.68
N LYS A 29 3.60 -36.96 -6.11
CA LYS A 29 2.73 -37.86 -5.33
C LYS A 29 3.29 -38.22 -3.96
N TYR A 30 4.61 -38.34 -3.85
CA TYR A 30 5.26 -38.62 -2.56
C TYR A 30 5.30 -37.37 -1.69
N ILE A 31 5.54 -36.19 -2.28
CA ILE A 31 5.52 -34.90 -1.59
C ILE A 31 4.12 -34.59 -1.07
N GLU A 32 3.08 -34.81 -1.88
CA GLU A 32 1.67 -34.67 -1.48
C GLU A 32 1.30 -35.62 -0.34
N PHE A 33 1.72 -36.88 -0.43
CA PHE A 33 1.45 -37.89 0.61
C PHE A 33 2.15 -37.56 1.93
N ILE A 34 3.44 -37.16 1.88
CA ILE A 34 4.18 -36.70 3.05
C ILE A 34 3.53 -35.43 3.61
N GLY A 35 3.16 -34.49 2.76
CA GLY A 35 2.38 -33.30 3.12
C GLY A 35 1.12 -33.70 3.87
N PHE A 36 0.28 -34.57 3.32
CA PHE A 36 -0.97 -34.99 3.95
C PHE A 36 -0.77 -35.56 5.37
N ILE A 37 0.28 -36.36 5.59
CA ILE A 37 0.56 -36.98 6.90
C ILE A 37 1.18 -35.98 7.89
N PHE A 38 2.16 -35.19 7.46
CA PHE A 38 2.96 -34.36 8.37
C PHE A 38 2.42 -32.94 8.53
N GLN A 39 1.63 -32.44 7.57
CA GLN A 39 1.07 -31.09 7.59
C GLN A 39 0.18 -30.83 8.83
N PRO A 40 -0.68 -31.75 9.30
CA PRO A 40 -1.42 -31.55 10.54
C PRO A 40 -0.51 -31.43 11.77
N ILE A 41 0.54 -32.26 11.85
CA ILE A 41 1.49 -32.26 12.96
C ILE A 41 2.30 -30.97 12.95
N ILE A 42 2.81 -30.58 11.79
CA ILE A 42 3.56 -29.34 11.61
C ILE A 42 2.67 -28.13 11.90
N ASN A 43 1.41 -28.14 11.48
CA ASN A 43 0.47 -27.08 11.85
C ASN A 43 0.31 -26.97 13.37
N VAL A 44 0.18 -28.09 14.09
CA VAL A 44 0.06 -28.07 15.57
C VAL A 44 1.33 -27.54 16.22
N LEU A 45 2.50 -28.04 15.82
CA LEU A 45 3.80 -27.63 16.37
C LEU A 45 4.12 -26.18 16.04
N TRP A 46 3.91 -25.78 14.78
CA TRP A 46 4.11 -24.40 14.31
C TRP A 46 3.16 -23.44 15.01
N ASN A 47 1.87 -23.75 15.10
CA ASN A 47 0.91 -22.91 15.82
C ASN A 47 1.28 -22.80 17.31
N SER A 48 1.72 -23.89 17.94
CA SER A 48 2.17 -23.88 19.34
C SER A 48 3.39 -22.98 19.54
N TRP A 49 4.42 -23.13 18.70
CA TRP A 49 5.62 -22.31 18.77
C TRP A 49 5.34 -20.84 18.43
N TYR A 50 4.62 -20.58 17.34
CA TYR A 50 4.30 -19.24 16.85
C TYR A 50 3.42 -18.46 17.84
N THR A 51 2.48 -19.13 18.52
CA THR A 51 1.65 -18.48 19.55
C THR A 51 2.37 -18.19 20.86
N ASN A 52 3.54 -18.79 21.08
CA ASN A 52 4.42 -18.54 22.22
C ASN A 52 5.50 -17.48 21.95
N LEU A 53 5.56 -16.91 20.74
CA LEU A 53 6.43 -15.76 20.46
C LEU A 53 5.91 -14.53 21.21
N ASN A 54 6.79 -13.85 21.95
CA ASN A 54 6.48 -12.61 22.67
C ASN A 54 6.16 -11.49 21.68
N ARG A 55 4.89 -11.37 21.30
CA ARG A 55 4.37 -10.28 20.48
C ARG A 55 3.57 -9.31 21.33
N LEU A 56 3.64 -8.03 21.00
CA LEU A 56 2.71 -7.03 21.51
C LEU A 56 1.28 -7.44 21.11
N SER A 57 0.45 -7.73 22.12
CA SER A 57 -0.92 -8.24 21.96
C SER A 57 -1.98 -7.14 21.95
N PHE A 58 -1.57 -5.87 22.10
CA PHE A 58 -2.48 -4.74 22.06
C PHE A 58 -1.83 -3.52 21.42
N ILE A 59 -2.65 -2.73 20.72
CA ILE A 59 -2.34 -1.39 20.26
C ILE A 59 -3.14 -0.43 21.13
N LYS A 60 -2.47 0.53 21.75
CA LYS A 60 -3.13 1.63 22.46
C LYS A 60 -3.28 2.79 21.48
N CYS A 61 -4.51 3.12 21.12
CA CYS A 61 -4.82 4.31 20.33
C CYS A 61 -5.20 5.45 21.27
N SER A 62 -4.52 6.59 21.14
CA SER A 62 -4.90 7.85 21.78
C SER A 62 -6.11 8.49 21.09
N TYR A 63 -6.62 9.59 21.65
CA TYR A 63 -7.69 10.36 20.99
C TYR A 63 -7.16 11.07 19.72
N GLN A 64 -5.91 11.52 19.77
CA GLN A 64 -5.22 12.15 18.64
C GLN A 64 -5.10 11.17 17.45
N ASP A 65 -4.83 9.89 17.74
CA ASP A 65 -4.80 8.82 16.73
C ASP A 65 -6.16 8.55 16.08
N THR A 66 -7.26 9.04 16.67
CA THR A 66 -8.60 8.93 16.07
C THR A 66 -8.98 10.18 15.27
N TRP A 67 -8.46 11.35 15.65
CA TRP A 67 -8.73 12.61 14.95
C TRP A 67 -8.05 12.64 13.57
N ALA A 68 -6.81 12.18 13.48
CA ALA A 68 -6.03 12.06 12.24
C ALA A 68 -5.73 10.59 11.91
N GLY A 69 -6.72 9.71 12.06
CA GLY A 69 -6.50 8.25 12.01
C GLY A 69 -5.94 7.75 10.68
N TYR A 70 -6.23 8.42 9.56
CA TYR A 70 -5.63 8.07 8.26
C TYR A 70 -4.11 8.24 8.26
N ASN A 71 -3.58 9.29 8.90
CA ASN A 71 -2.15 9.56 9.01
C ASN A 71 -1.48 8.53 9.94
N THR A 72 -2.06 8.25 11.12
CA THR A 72 -1.57 7.19 12.01
C THR A 72 -1.57 5.82 11.33
N MET A 73 -2.62 5.49 10.57
CA MET A 73 -2.68 4.25 9.79
C MET A 73 -1.58 4.20 8.73
N ALA A 74 -1.34 5.30 8.01
CA ALA A 74 -0.26 5.35 7.01
C ALA A 74 1.12 5.14 7.64
N GLN A 75 1.40 5.78 8.78
CA GLN A 75 2.64 5.59 9.54
C GLN A 75 2.85 4.12 9.97
N LEU A 76 1.77 3.40 10.29
CA LEU A 76 1.83 1.99 10.64
C LEU A 76 1.98 1.08 9.41
N ILE A 77 1.20 1.32 8.35
CA ILE A 77 1.11 0.44 7.19
C ILE A 77 2.37 0.54 6.32
N LEU A 78 2.89 1.75 6.08
CA LEU A 78 4.03 2.02 5.20
C LEU A 78 5.26 1.15 5.52
N PRO A 79 5.79 1.10 6.75
CA PRO A 79 6.96 0.27 7.05
C PRO A 79 6.69 -1.22 6.90
N ILE A 80 5.45 -1.68 7.15
CA ILE A 80 5.10 -3.09 7.03
C ILE A 80 5.05 -3.50 5.54
N ILE A 81 4.46 -2.66 4.67
CA ILE A 81 4.47 -2.87 3.22
C ILE A 81 5.91 -2.87 2.69
N LYS A 82 6.73 -1.87 3.04
CA LYS A 82 8.14 -1.81 2.62
C LYS A 82 8.92 -3.05 3.05
N LYS A 83 8.67 -3.56 4.25
CA LYS A 83 9.28 -4.79 4.75
C LYS A 83 8.82 -6.01 3.96
N SER A 84 7.52 -6.16 3.72
CA SER A 84 6.98 -7.27 2.93
C SER A 84 7.55 -7.31 1.50
N LEU A 85 7.60 -6.16 0.82
CA LEU A 85 8.15 -6.05 -0.53
C LEU A 85 9.63 -6.42 -0.60
N LYS A 86 10.39 -6.20 0.49
CA LYS A 86 11.79 -6.62 0.60
C LYS A 86 11.95 -8.13 0.81
N GLU A 87 11.03 -8.77 1.54
CA GLU A 87 11.06 -10.20 1.87
C GLU A 87 10.51 -11.09 0.72
N LYS A 88 9.85 -10.50 -0.29
CA LYS A 88 9.44 -11.10 -1.58
C LYS A 88 8.80 -12.49 -1.48
N HIS A 89 7.59 -12.55 -0.96
CA HIS A 89 6.84 -13.83 -0.85
C HIS A 89 6.13 -14.27 -2.15
N GLY A 90 6.02 -13.37 -3.13
CA GLY A 90 5.45 -13.67 -4.45
C GLY A 90 5.01 -12.38 -5.15
N ILE A 91 4.61 -12.51 -6.41
CA ILE A 91 4.03 -11.41 -7.18
C ILE A 91 2.59 -11.81 -7.49
N PRO A 92 1.59 -11.06 -6.98
CA PRO A 92 0.19 -11.33 -7.24
C PRO A 92 -0.20 -10.92 -8.66
N PHE A 93 -1.34 -11.44 -9.11
CA PHE A 93 -1.95 -10.99 -10.35
C PHE A 93 -2.46 -9.56 -10.22
N VAL A 94 -2.17 -8.73 -11.23
CA VAL A 94 -2.61 -7.34 -11.34
C VAL A 94 -3.46 -7.17 -12.60
N GLU A 95 -4.58 -6.48 -12.48
CA GLU A 95 -5.51 -6.24 -13.59
C GLU A 95 -4.93 -5.16 -14.52
N ASP A 96 -5.16 -5.31 -15.82
CA ASP A 96 -4.65 -4.36 -16.81
C ASP A 96 -5.29 -2.96 -16.68
N GLU A 97 -6.50 -2.88 -16.14
CA GLU A 97 -7.21 -1.62 -15.90
C GLU A 97 -6.52 -0.75 -14.84
N ASP A 98 -5.82 -1.36 -13.89
CA ASP A 98 -5.20 -0.67 -12.75
C ASP A 98 -3.81 -0.11 -13.08
N VAL A 99 -3.32 -0.36 -14.30
CA VAL A 99 -1.98 0.02 -14.74
C VAL A 99 -2.02 0.87 -16.02
N PRO A 100 -1.00 1.70 -16.24
CA PRO A 100 -0.83 2.44 -17.48
C PRO A 100 -0.80 1.51 -18.70
N GLU A 101 -1.31 2.02 -19.82
CA GLU A 101 -1.51 1.23 -21.04
C GLU A 101 -0.22 0.52 -21.48
N ASN A 102 0.93 1.20 -21.42
CA ASN A 102 2.23 0.70 -21.86
C ASN A 102 2.75 -0.53 -21.09
N ILE A 103 2.18 -0.87 -19.93
CA ILE A 103 2.58 -2.05 -19.15
C ILE A 103 1.44 -3.06 -18.98
N ARG A 104 0.36 -2.92 -19.76
CA ARG A 104 -0.73 -3.91 -19.80
C ARG A 104 -0.28 -5.20 -20.47
N SER A 105 -0.86 -6.32 -20.07
CA SER A 105 -0.58 -7.61 -20.68
C SER A 105 -0.95 -7.66 -22.16
N SER A 106 -1.91 -6.84 -22.60
CA SER A 106 -2.27 -6.66 -24.02
C SER A 106 -1.14 -6.13 -24.90
N ASN A 107 -0.16 -5.45 -24.31
CA ASN A 107 1.00 -4.89 -25.03
C ASN A 107 2.20 -5.86 -25.05
N SER A 108 2.05 -7.05 -24.49
CA SER A 108 3.03 -8.14 -24.60
C SER A 108 3.24 -8.53 -26.06
N LYS A 109 4.50 -8.73 -26.45
CA LYS A 109 4.84 -9.28 -27.79
C LYS A 109 4.40 -10.74 -27.96
N GLU A 110 4.25 -11.46 -26.86
CA GLU A 110 3.87 -12.87 -26.85
C GLU A 110 2.36 -12.99 -26.63
N GLU A 111 1.65 -13.63 -27.57
CA GLU A 111 0.25 -14.00 -27.39
C GLU A 111 0.15 -15.04 -26.28
N LYS A 112 -0.65 -14.74 -25.25
CA LYS A 112 -0.94 -15.70 -24.16
C LYS A 112 -1.60 -16.95 -24.73
N LYS A 113 -0.96 -18.10 -24.57
CA LYS A 113 -1.55 -19.40 -24.93
C LYS A 113 -2.54 -19.90 -23.88
N SER A 114 -2.45 -19.38 -22.66
CA SER A 114 -3.41 -19.64 -21.57
C SER A 114 -3.46 -18.50 -20.55
N ASN A 115 -4.52 -18.46 -19.73
CA ASN A 115 -4.70 -17.49 -18.65
C ASN A 115 -3.64 -17.60 -17.52
N TYR A 116 -2.81 -18.64 -17.52
CA TYR A 116 -1.81 -18.92 -16.49
C TYR A 116 -0.38 -18.60 -16.92
N GLU A 117 -0.17 -18.13 -18.16
CA GLU A 117 1.15 -17.70 -18.63
C GLU A 117 1.47 -16.29 -18.12
N ILE A 118 2.68 -16.16 -17.57
CA ILE A 118 3.25 -14.91 -17.08
C ILE A 118 3.78 -14.13 -18.28
N ASP A 119 3.28 -12.91 -18.49
CA ASP A 119 3.76 -12.01 -19.54
C ASP A 119 4.98 -11.18 -19.10
N GLU A 120 5.66 -10.54 -20.06
CA GLU A 120 6.86 -9.71 -19.82
C GLU A 120 6.62 -8.49 -18.90
N PHE A 121 5.37 -8.11 -18.70
CA PHE A 121 4.97 -6.96 -17.88
C PHE A 121 4.43 -7.35 -16.51
N TYR A 122 4.30 -8.64 -16.19
CA TYR A 122 3.70 -9.13 -14.96
C TYR A 122 4.32 -8.49 -13.71
N ASP A 123 5.64 -8.54 -13.59
CA ASP A 123 6.37 -7.95 -12.47
C ASP A 123 6.25 -6.42 -12.46
N LYS A 124 6.29 -5.79 -13.64
CA LYS A 124 6.22 -4.32 -13.77
C LYS A 124 4.87 -3.76 -13.35
N ARG A 125 3.79 -4.52 -13.58
CA ARG A 125 2.45 -4.15 -13.12
C ARG A 125 2.37 -4.12 -11.60
N TRP A 126 2.97 -5.11 -10.93
CA TRP A 126 3.03 -5.11 -9.47
C TRP A 126 3.96 -4.03 -8.91
N ASP A 127 5.10 -3.79 -9.55
CA ASP A 127 5.99 -2.69 -9.19
C ASP A 127 5.27 -1.34 -9.32
N TYR A 128 4.47 -1.13 -10.38
CA TYR A 128 3.65 0.07 -10.52
C TYR A 128 2.66 0.23 -9.36
N VAL A 129 1.85 -0.80 -9.09
CA VAL A 129 0.85 -0.79 -8.02
C VAL A 129 1.48 -0.48 -6.66
N THR A 130 2.57 -1.17 -6.34
CA THR A 130 3.25 -1.01 -5.05
C THR A 130 3.90 0.36 -4.89
N ASN A 131 4.49 0.90 -5.97
CA ASN A 131 5.04 2.25 -5.96
C ASN A 131 3.95 3.32 -5.79
N GLU A 132 2.80 3.18 -6.44
CA GLU A 132 1.68 4.12 -6.28
C GLU A 132 1.12 4.09 -4.85
N ILE A 133 1.03 2.90 -4.24
CA ILE A 133 0.62 2.73 -2.84
C ILE A 133 1.63 3.39 -1.89
N ILE A 134 2.92 3.14 -2.08
CA ILE A 134 3.99 3.74 -1.27
C ILE A 134 3.94 5.26 -1.40
N PHE A 135 3.84 5.78 -2.62
CA PHE A 135 3.73 7.20 -2.90
C PHE A 135 2.53 7.83 -2.16
N ALA A 136 1.36 7.20 -2.24
CA ALA A 136 0.18 7.70 -1.55
C ALA A 136 0.34 7.70 -0.03
N LEU A 137 0.95 6.66 0.55
CA LEU A 137 1.21 6.57 1.98
C LEU A 137 2.24 7.60 2.45
N GLU A 138 3.32 7.81 1.71
CA GLU A 138 4.34 8.82 2.02
C GLU A 138 3.75 10.23 2.04
N ASN A 139 2.98 10.60 1.02
CA ASN A 139 2.29 11.89 0.95
C ASN A 139 1.09 12.00 1.93
N THR A 140 0.66 10.89 2.52
CA THR A 140 -0.33 10.91 3.60
C THR A 140 0.32 11.16 4.96
N ILE A 141 1.60 10.78 5.11
CA ILE A 141 2.39 11.04 6.32
C ILE A 141 2.95 12.45 6.30
N ASP A 142 3.48 12.87 5.16
CA ASP A 142 4.06 14.20 4.93
C ASP A 142 3.11 15.02 4.06
N GLU A 143 2.38 15.97 4.68
CA GLU A 143 1.41 16.84 4.01
C GLU A 143 2.05 18.08 3.35
N SER A 144 3.39 18.23 3.44
CA SER A 144 4.12 19.38 2.84
C SER A 144 4.10 19.38 1.31
N TRP A 145 3.69 18.29 0.67
CA TRP A 145 3.62 18.20 -0.78
C TRP A 145 2.71 19.27 -1.41
N GLU A 146 1.73 19.81 -0.67
CA GLU A 146 0.85 20.86 -1.21
C GLU A 146 1.61 22.18 -1.46
N GLU A 147 2.67 22.44 -0.69
CA GLU A 147 3.45 23.68 -0.74
C GLU A 147 4.02 23.96 -2.14
N GLN A 148 4.32 22.91 -2.91
CA GLN A 148 4.90 23.02 -4.25
C GLN A 148 3.96 23.68 -5.28
N PHE A 149 2.66 23.80 -5.00
CA PHE A 149 1.65 24.38 -5.90
C PHE A 149 1.28 25.82 -5.55
N TYR A 150 1.78 26.34 -4.42
CA TYR A 150 1.62 27.73 -4.03
C TYR A 150 2.81 28.54 -4.54
N HIS A 151 2.54 29.61 -5.29
CA HIS A 151 3.56 30.42 -5.91
C HIS A 151 3.34 31.91 -5.64
N GLY A 152 4.42 32.68 -5.72
CA GLY A 152 4.39 34.12 -5.46
C GLY A 152 4.26 34.47 -3.99
N ASN A 153 4.08 35.76 -3.72
CA ASN A 153 3.87 36.28 -2.38
C ASN A 153 2.43 36.77 -2.24
N LEU A 154 1.74 36.26 -1.22
CA LEU A 154 0.44 36.77 -0.80
C LEU A 154 0.65 38.10 -0.06
N ASP A 155 0.21 39.19 -0.68
CA ASP A 155 0.17 40.52 -0.06
C ASP A 155 -1.29 40.94 0.07
N VAL A 156 -1.77 40.99 1.30
CA VAL A 156 -3.16 41.30 1.65
C VAL A 156 -3.18 42.29 2.80
N GLU A 157 -4.03 43.30 2.69
CA GLU A 157 -4.28 44.29 3.73
C GLU A 157 -5.68 44.08 4.31
N PHE A 158 -5.83 44.29 5.61
CA PHE A 158 -7.12 44.20 6.30
C PHE A 158 -7.69 45.60 6.52
N VAL A 159 -8.76 45.94 5.79
CA VAL A 159 -9.39 47.26 5.82
C VAL A 159 -10.73 47.16 6.56
N PRO A 160 -11.05 48.07 7.51
CA PRO A 160 -12.34 48.06 8.17
C PRO A 160 -13.50 48.28 7.19
N CYS A 161 -14.53 47.45 7.30
CA CYS A 161 -15.79 47.65 6.59
C CYS A 161 -16.52 48.91 7.11
N GLU A 162 -17.49 49.41 6.34
CA GLU A 162 -18.27 50.62 6.66
C GLU A 162 -18.91 50.61 8.07
N ASP A 163 -19.28 49.44 8.58
CA ASP A 163 -19.85 49.26 9.91
C ASP A 163 -18.80 49.14 11.05
N GLU A 164 -17.50 49.25 10.73
CA GLU A 164 -16.30 49.09 11.59
C GLU A 164 -16.22 47.78 12.41
N LYS A 165 -17.20 46.90 12.24
CA LYS A 165 -17.37 45.67 13.02
C LYS A 165 -16.56 44.50 12.48
N TYR A 166 -16.19 44.57 11.22
CA TYR A 166 -15.48 43.53 10.48
C TYR A 166 -14.34 44.16 9.67
N LEU A 167 -13.30 43.37 9.44
CA LEU A 167 -12.22 43.71 8.53
C LEU A 167 -12.41 42.92 7.23
N GLU A 168 -12.32 43.60 6.11
CA GLU A 168 -12.26 43.01 4.77
C GLU A 168 -10.81 42.73 4.40
N MET A 169 -10.54 41.54 3.86
CA MET A 169 -9.23 41.20 3.32
C MET A 169 -9.17 41.69 1.87
N VAL A 170 -8.32 42.68 1.59
CA VAL A 170 -8.16 43.29 0.26
C VAL A 170 -6.78 42.92 -0.28
N GLU A 171 -6.72 42.48 -1.53
CA GLU A 171 -5.45 42.19 -2.21
C GLU A 171 -4.74 43.48 -2.63
N THR A 172 -3.45 43.59 -2.31
CA THR A 172 -2.61 44.74 -2.66
C THR A 172 -2.04 44.59 -4.07
N GLU A 173 -1.63 45.70 -4.72
CA GLU A 173 -1.03 45.67 -6.08
C GLU A 173 0.29 44.87 -6.16
N LYS A 174 0.92 44.60 -5.01
CA LYS A 174 2.13 43.77 -4.89
C LYS A 174 1.83 42.27 -4.80
N ASN A 175 0.55 41.88 -4.74
CA ASN A 175 0.15 40.50 -4.69
C ASN A 175 0.59 39.79 -5.98
N THR A 176 1.45 38.79 -5.82
CA THR A 176 1.93 37.94 -6.92
C THR A 176 1.48 36.50 -6.74
N PHE A 177 0.64 36.24 -5.74
CA PHE A 177 0.18 34.92 -5.39
C PHE A 177 -0.62 34.29 -6.54
N TRP A 178 -0.27 33.06 -6.88
CA TRP A 178 -1.09 32.22 -7.74
C TRP A 178 -0.95 30.76 -7.34
N PHE A 179 -1.99 29.98 -7.64
CA PHE A 179 -2.10 28.57 -7.27
C PHE A 179 -2.18 27.68 -8.51
N ASP A 180 -1.26 26.73 -8.66
CA ASP A 180 -1.31 25.74 -9.74
C ASP A 180 -2.37 24.68 -9.44
N LYS A 181 -3.62 25.04 -9.71
CA LYS A 181 -4.77 24.16 -9.52
C LYS A 181 -4.67 22.88 -10.37
N LYS A 182 -4.07 22.95 -11.57
CA LYS A 182 -4.02 21.78 -12.46
C LYS A 182 -3.00 20.77 -11.94
N GLY A 183 -1.79 21.21 -11.62
CA GLY A 183 -0.76 20.38 -11.02
C GLY A 183 -1.23 19.77 -9.70
N TYR A 184 -1.88 20.57 -8.84
CA TYR A 184 -2.44 20.09 -7.58
C TYR A 184 -3.44 18.94 -7.78
N LEU A 185 -4.37 19.09 -8.72
CA LEU A 185 -5.37 18.06 -8.99
C LEU A 185 -4.75 16.78 -9.56
N GLU A 186 -3.79 16.89 -10.48
CA GLU A 186 -3.10 15.73 -11.04
C GLU A 186 -2.30 14.97 -9.96
N TYR A 187 -1.59 15.69 -9.10
CA TYR A 187 -0.82 15.10 -8.01
C TYR A 187 -1.73 14.45 -6.96
N ASN A 188 -2.81 15.13 -6.57
CA ASN A 188 -3.78 14.58 -5.63
C ASN A 188 -4.49 13.35 -6.19
N ASN A 189 -4.83 13.34 -7.48
CA ASN A 189 -5.42 12.17 -8.14
C ASN A 189 -4.51 10.95 -8.07
N ARG A 190 -3.19 11.16 -8.17
CA ARG A 190 -2.20 10.09 -7.99
C ARG A 190 -2.20 9.53 -6.57
N ILE A 191 -2.27 10.39 -5.55
CA ILE A 191 -2.41 9.97 -4.15
C ILE A 191 -3.70 9.16 -3.95
N VAL A 192 -4.82 9.64 -4.48
CA VAL A 192 -6.12 8.95 -4.40
C VAL A 192 -6.07 7.59 -5.08
N ASN A 193 -5.43 7.49 -6.25
CA ASN A 193 -5.23 6.23 -6.96
C ASN A 193 -4.46 5.22 -6.11
N GLY A 194 -3.34 5.62 -5.50
CA GLY A 194 -2.57 4.74 -4.61
C GLY A 194 -3.37 4.25 -3.41
N ARG A 195 -4.25 5.07 -2.83
CA ARG A 195 -5.17 4.64 -1.75
C ARG A 195 -6.20 3.62 -2.23
N MET A 196 -6.74 3.79 -3.44
CA MET A 196 -7.68 2.84 -4.05
C MET A 196 -7.00 1.49 -4.29
N LEU A 197 -5.79 1.51 -4.86
CA LEU A 197 -4.98 0.32 -5.11
C LEU A 197 -4.65 -0.42 -3.81
N LEU A 198 -4.33 0.31 -2.73
CA LEU A 198 -4.10 -0.30 -1.42
C LEU A 198 -5.32 -1.08 -0.94
N GLY A 199 -6.52 -0.54 -1.12
CA GLY A 199 -7.77 -1.23 -0.79
C GLY A 199 -8.00 -2.47 -1.65
N LYS A 200 -7.79 -2.35 -2.96
CA LYS A 200 -7.99 -3.46 -3.92
C LYS A 200 -7.01 -4.62 -3.68
N TYR A 201 -5.75 -4.30 -3.38
CA TYR A 201 -4.66 -5.27 -3.25
C TYR A 201 -4.24 -5.57 -1.81
N TRP A 202 -5.06 -5.19 -0.82
CA TRP A 202 -4.74 -5.29 0.60
C TRP A 202 -4.24 -6.69 1.05
N GLY A 203 -4.90 -7.74 0.56
CA GLY A 203 -4.57 -9.13 0.91
C GLY A 203 -3.29 -9.66 0.26
N ASN A 204 -2.80 -9.00 -0.78
CA ASN A 204 -1.75 -9.54 -1.65
C ASN A 204 -0.33 -9.25 -1.15
N PHE A 205 -0.20 -8.36 -0.17
CA PHE A 205 1.08 -8.05 0.48
C PHE A 205 1.56 -9.13 1.46
N TRP A 206 0.74 -10.14 1.77
CA TRP A 206 0.98 -11.03 2.93
C TRP A 206 0.97 -12.52 2.57
N VAL A 207 1.06 -12.84 1.28
CA VAL A 207 0.97 -14.20 0.71
C VAL A 207 2.36 -14.76 0.47
#